data_AF-A0A523XQ61-F1
#
_entry.id   AF-A0A523XQ61-F1
#
_cell.length_a   1.000
_cell.length_b   1.000
_cell.length_c   1.000
_cell.angle_alpha   90.00
_cell.angle_beta   90.00
_cell.angle_gamma   90.00
#
_symmetry.space_group_name_H-M   'P 1'
#
loop_
_entity.id
_entity.type
_entity.pdbx_description
1 polymer ?
#
loop_
_entity_poly.entity_id
_entity_poly.type
_entity_poly.pdbx_seq_one_letter_code
_entity_poly.pdbx_strand_id
1 'polypeptide(L)'
;VSGLPEAVKPDDLPEGTKEGLNDWKRTGYGGPCPPIGRHRYFHKLYALDVVLPDLGRPTKGELEKAMEGHILSKAELVGTYQRSR
;
A
#
# COMPACT_ATOMS: atom_id res chain seq x y z
N VAL A 1 -15.55 -15.85 -6.53
CA VAL A 1 -15.07 -14.57 -5.98
C VAL A 1 -13.92 -14.11 -6.87
N SER A 2 -14.03 -12.95 -7.51
CA SER A 2 -12.96 -12.39 -8.36
C SER A 2 -12.07 -11.49 -7.51
N GLY A 3 -10.96 -12.03 -7.00
CA GLY A 3 -9.98 -11.31 -6.21
C GLY A 3 -8.59 -11.92 -6.39
N LEU A 4 -7.56 -11.19 -5.96
CA LEU A 4 -6.20 -11.75 -5.93
C LEU A 4 -6.15 -12.90 -4.91
N PRO A 5 -5.43 -14.00 -5.21
CA PRO A 5 -5.22 -15.06 -4.25
C PRO A 5 -4.47 -14.53 -3.02
N GLU A 6 -4.67 -15.19 -1.89
CA GLU A 6 -3.86 -14.93 -0.70
C GLU A 6 -2.37 -15.15 -1.03
N ALA A 7 -1.52 -14.28 -0.49
CA ALA A 7 -0.07 -14.31 -0.73
C ALA A 7 0.33 -14.30 -2.23
N VAL A 8 -0.44 -13.59 -3.06
CA VAL A 8 -0.07 -13.30 -4.46
C VAL A 8 1.37 -12.79 -4.54
N LYS A 9 2.15 -13.34 -5.47
CA LYS A 9 3.54 -12.92 -5.67
C LYS A 9 3.58 -11.66 -6.53
N PRO A 10 4.65 -10.85 -6.43
CA PRO A 10 4.82 -9.69 -7.29
C PRO A 10 4.69 -9.99 -8.79
N ASP A 11 5.22 -11.13 -9.24
CA ASP A 11 5.16 -11.55 -10.66
C ASP A 11 3.74 -11.94 -11.12
N ASP A 12 2.82 -12.20 -10.18
CA ASP A 12 1.43 -12.60 -10.44
C ASP A 12 0.45 -11.42 -10.30
N LEU A 13 0.95 -10.21 -10.05
CA LEU A 13 0.11 -9.01 -9.97
C LEU A 13 -0.40 -8.59 -11.36
N PRO A 14 -1.58 -7.96 -11.45
CA PRO A 14 -2.10 -7.45 -12.72
C PRO A 14 -1.09 -6.55 -13.42
N GLU A 15 -1.06 -6.63 -14.76
CA GLU A 15 -0.20 -5.79 -15.58
C GLU A 15 -0.41 -4.30 -15.26
N GLY A 16 0.70 -3.55 -15.19
CA GLY A 16 0.69 -2.14 -14.80
C GLY A 16 0.77 -1.89 -13.30
N THR A 17 0.71 -2.92 -12.45
CA THR A 17 0.94 -2.77 -11.00
C THR A 17 2.39 -2.37 -10.72
N LYS A 18 2.59 -1.31 -9.94
CA LYS A 18 3.89 -0.82 -9.52
C LYS A 18 3.97 -0.68 -8.00
N GLU A 19 5.16 -0.85 -7.45
CA GLU A 19 5.42 -0.79 -6.01
C GLU A 19 6.32 0.38 -5.63
N GLY A 20 5.94 1.09 -4.56
CA GLY A 20 6.76 2.15 -3.95
C GLY A 20 7.69 1.62 -2.84
N LEU A 21 8.52 2.51 -2.30
CA LEU A 21 9.37 2.23 -1.15
C LEU A 21 8.58 2.29 0.16
N ASN A 22 8.83 1.31 1.02
CA ASN A 22 8.43 1.34 2.43
C ASN A 22 9.57 1.86 3.33
N ASP A 23 9.30 2.03 4.62
CA ASP A 23 10.27 2.55 5.59
C ASP A 23 11.49 1.64 5.82
N TRP A 24 11.42 0.36 5.42
CA TRP A 24 12.58 -0.54 5.35
C TRP A 24 13.42 -0.36 4.08
N LYS A 25 13.15 0.68 3.28
CA LYS A 25 13.87 1.03 2.04
C LYS A 25 13.82 -0.06 0.96
N ARG A 26 12.72 -0.81 0.91
CA ARG A 26 12.45 -1.84 -0.11
C ARG A 26 11.01 -1.75 -0.63
N THR A 27 10.72 -2.40 -1.76
CA THR A 27 9.34 -2.56 -2.26
C THR A 27 8.63 -3.71 -1.54
N GLY A 28 7.33 -3.85 -1.78
CA GLY A 28 6.50 -4.90 -1.19
C GLY A 28 5.98 -4.60 0.22
N TYR A 29 5.06 -5.46 0.64
CA TYR A 29 4.44 -5.42 1.96
C TYR A 29 5.31 -6.09 3.01
N GLY A 30 5.69 -5.37 4.07
CA GLY A 30 6.53 -5.91 5.15
C GLY A 30 5.76 -6.43 6.38
N GLY A 31 4.45 -6.16 6.47
CA GLY A 31 3.59 -6.67 7.53
C GLY A 31 3.77 -6.05 8.94
N PRO A 32 2.89 -6.41 9.89
CA PRO A 32 2.95 -5.95 11.27
C PRO A 32 4.15 -6.50 12.07
N CYS A 33 4.99 -5.60 12.61
CA CYS A 33 6.04 -5.96 13.57
C CYS A 33 6.13 -4.93 14.71
N PRO A 34 5.07 -4.78 15.56
CA PRO A 34 5.07 -3.79 16.62
C PRO A 34 6.10 -4.16 17.70
N PRO A 35 7.02 -3.25 18.08
CA PRO A 35 8.01 -3.55 19.11
C PRO A 35 7.39 -3.65 20.50
N ILE A 36 6.37 -2.82 20.80
CA ILE A 36 5.70 -2.77 22.10
C ILE A 36 4.23 -2.44 21.88
N GLY A 37 3.34 -3.16 22.58
CA GLY A 37 1.91 -2.85 22.62
C GLY A 37 1.16 -3.10 21.32
N ARG A 38 -0.06 -2.56 21.25
CA ARG A 38 -0.95 -2.68 20.10
C ARG A 38 -0.75 -1.52 19.14
N HIS A 39 -0.41 -1.83 17.89
CA HIS A 39 -0.33 -0.86 16.81
C HIS A 39 -1.61 -0.91 15.96
N ARG A 40 -1.90 0.22 15.30
CA ARG A 40 -2.96 0.36 14.30
C ARG A 40 -2.32 0.41 12.92
N TYR A 41 -2.84 -0.38 11.98
CA TYR A 41 -2.36 -0.49 10.61
C TYR A 41 -3.47 -0.01 9.67
N PHE A 42 -3.23 1.15 9.04
CA PHE A 42 -4.17 1.81 8.15
C PHE A 42 -3.90 1.37 6.72
N HIS A 43 -4.84 0.64 6.12
CA HIS A 43 -4.81 0.24 4.72
C HIS A 43 -5.70 1.22 3.96
N LYS A 44 -5.11 2.04 3.09
CA LYS A 44 -5.82 3.07 2.33
C LYS A 44 -5.97 2.65 0.88
N LEU A 45 -7.16 2.82 0.34
CA LEU A 45 -7.48 2.60 -1.07
C LEU A 45 -7.97 3.91 -1.67
N TYR A 46 -7.40 4.29 -2.81
CA TYR A 46 -7.77 5.51 -3.55
C TYR A 46 -8.22 5.13 -4.95
N ALA A 47 -9.34 5.71 -5.39
CA ALA A 47 -9.76 5.69 -6.78
C ALA A 47 -9.32 6.98 -7.44
N LEU A 48 -8.60 6.89 -8.56
CA LEU A 48 -8.09 8.03 -9.30
C LEU A 48 -8.79 8.15 -10.66
N ASP A 49 -8.91 9.37 -11.17
CA ASP A 49 -9.42 9.65 -12.53
C ASP A 49 -8.34 9.54 -13.62
N VAL A 50 -7.08 9.36 -13.22
CA VAL A 50 -5.92 9.24 -14.11
C VAL A 50 -5.08 8.02 -13.76
N VAL A 51 -4.36 7.52 -14.77
CA VAL A 51 -3.19 6.66 -14.56
C VAL A 51 -1.99 7.57 -14.30
N LEU A 52 -1.35 7.40 -13.14
CA LEU A 52 -0.15 8.18 -12.81
C LEU A 52 1.01 7.82 -13.76
N PRO A 53 1.93 8.78 -14.04
CA PRO A 53 3.15 8.48 -14.78
C PRO A 53 4.04 7.49 -14.03
N ASP A 54 5.08 6.98 -14.70
CA ASP A 54 6.06 6.15 -14.02
C ASP A 54 6.87 6.97 -13.00
N LEU A 55 6.59 6.74 -11.72
CA LEU A 55 7.31 7.36 -10.60
C LEU A 55 8.53 6.52 -10.15
N GLY A 56 8.82 5.39 -10.80
CA GLY A 56 9.86 4.45 -10.40
C GLY A 56 9.52 3.77 -9.08
N ARG A 57 10.25 4.12 -8.01
CA ARG A 57 10.05 3.57 -6.65
C ARG A 57 9.76 4.71 -5.66
N PRO A 58 8.60 5.37 -5.77
CA PRO A 58 8.30 6.55 -4.97
C PRO A 58 8.16 6.19 -3.49
N THR A 59 8.48 7.14 -2.63
CA THR A 59 8.03 7.16 -1.25
C THR A 59 6.53 7.42 -1.17
N LYS A 60 5.91 7.14 -0.02
CA LYS A 60 4.51 7.47 0.22
C LYS A 60 4.19 8.96 -0.05
N GLY A 61 5.06 9.88 0.37
CA GLY A 61 4.83 11.31 0.21
C GLY A 61 4.84 11.75 -1.27
N GLU A 62 5.74 11.20 -2.07
CA GLU A 62 5.80 11.46 -3.52
C GLU A 62 4.56 10.91 -4.24
N LEU A 63 4.11 9.72 -3.86
CA LEU A 63 2.88 9.12 -4.40
C LEU A 63 1.65 9.94 -4.00
N GLU A 64 1.50 10.32 -2.72
CA GLU A 64 0.38 11.14 -2.24
C GLU A 64 0.33 12.51 -2.94
N LYS A 65 1.49 13.11 -3.22
CA LYS A 65 1.58 14.34 -4.00
C LYS A 65 1.15 14.14 -5.46
N ALA A 66 1.55 13.04 -6.09
CA ALA A 66 1.16 12.74 -7.47
C ALA A 66 -0.35 12.43 -7.61
N MET A 67 -0.99 11.94 -6.56
CA MET A 67 -2.44 11.70 -6.52
C MET A 67 -3.27 12.98 -6.29
N GLU A 68 -2.67 14.07 -5.82
CA GLU A 68 -3.38 15.29 -5.45
C GLU A 68 -4.16 15.87 -6.64
N GLY A 69 -5.42 16.25 -6.42
CA GLY A 69 -6.32 16.72 -7.48
C GLY A 69 -6.98 15.62 -8.31
N HIS A 70 -6.53 14.36 -8.19
CA HIS A 70 -7.02 13.23 -8.99
C HIS A 70 -7.85 12.20 -8.20
N ILE A 71 -8.00 12.38 -6.89
CA ILE A 71 -8.71 11.42 -6.02
C ILE A 71 -10.23 11.59 -6.20
N LEU A 72 -10.85 10.59 -6.83
CA LEU A 72 -12.31 10.49 -6.96
C LEU A 72 -12.97 9.97 -5.69
N SER A 73 -12.33 8.99 -5.01
CA SER A 73 -12.85 8.38 -3.79
C SER A 73 -11.73 7.76 -2.95
N LYS A 74 -11.99 7.58 -1.66
CA LYS A 74 -11.08 6.96 -0.70
C LYS A 74 -11.85 5.98 0.19
N ALA A 75 -11.23 4.83 0.46
CA ALA A 75 -11.62 3.92 1.52
C ALA A 75 -10.45 3.66 2.46
N GLU A 76 -10.74 3.31 3.71
CA GLU A 76 -9.72 3.00 4.72
C GLU A 76 -10.17 1.83 5.59
N LEU A 77 -9.30 0.84 5.74
CA LEU A 77 -9.45 -0.30 6.64
C LEU A 77 -8.38 -0.24 7.72
N VAL A 78 -8.79 -0.25 8.98
CA VAL A 78 -7.87 -0.21 10.13
C VAL A 78 -7.83 -1.58 10.80
N GLY A 79 -6.69 -2.26 10.66
CA GLY A 79 -6.37 -3.47 11.41
C GLY A 79 -5.59 -3.13 12.67
N THR A 80 -5.64 -4.00 13.68
CA THR A 80 -4.75 -3.87 14.85
C THR A 80 -3.98 -5.16 15.07
N TYR A 81 -2.74 -5.03 15.51
CA TYR A 81 -1.91 -6.17 15.87
C TYR A 81 -1.06 -5.82 17.09
N GLN A 82 -0.86 -6.80 17.95
CA GLN A 82 -0.01 -6.74 19.13
C GLN A 82 0.76 -8.05 19.18
N ARG A 83 2.10 -7.96 19.24
CA ARG A 83 2.92 -9.14 19.52
C ARG A 83 2.76 -9.48 21.00
N SER A 84 2.30 -10.69 21.30
CA SER A 84 2.45 -11.25 22.65
C SER A 84 3.94 -11.48 22.91
N ARG A 85 4.35 -11.28 24.18
CA ARG A 85 5.68 -11.72 24.62
C ARG A 85 5.77 -13.23 24.63
#